data_AF-A0A7V6X0X8-F1
#
_entry.id   AF-A0A7V6X0X8-F1
#
_cell.length_a   1.000
_cell.length_b   1.000
_cell.length_c   1.000
_cell.angle_alpha   90.00
_cell.angle_beta   90.00
_cell.angle_gamma   90.00
#
_symmetry.space_group_name_H-M   'P 1'
#
loop_
_entity.id
_entity.type
_entity.pdbx_description
1 polymer ?
#
loop_
_entity_poly.entity_id
_entity_poly.type
_entity_poly.pdbx_seq_one_letter_code
_entity_poly.pdbx_strand_id
1 'polypeptide(L)'
;MTAGDFLYNQAVVRALNFIARDPENNLEKLISIGERLAFNPDHKDIVAAVKRVLSEDTTWKDYTVKLLQNTTPRVRNRLGVNFFVNAFFKGVPKQFQLRDE
;
A
#
# COMPACT_ATOMS: atom_id res chain seq x y z
N MET A 1 -8.65 -17.97 -5.04
CA MET A 1 -9.00 -16.62 -4.56
C MET A 1 -10.38 -16.69 -3.97
N THR A 2 -10.56 -16.31 -2.71
CA THR A 2 -11.89 -16.32 -2.07
C THR A 2 -12.71 -15.10 -2.50
N ALA A 3 -14.03 -15.13 -2.32
CA ALA A 3 -14.87 -13.94 -2.53
C ALA A 3 -14.42 -12.76 -1.63
N GLY A 4 -13.98 -13.06 -0.41
CA GLY A 4 -13.41 -12.08 0.52
C GLY A 4 -12.14 -11.43 -0.03
N ASP A 5 -11.20 -12.21 -0.58
CA ASP A 5 -9.98 -11.69 -1.18
C ASP A 5 -10.26 -10.79 -2.40
N PHE A 6 -11.24 -11.16 -3.21
CA PHE A 6 -11.65 -10.36 -4.36
C PHE A 6 -12.20 -9.00 -3.91
N LEU A 7 -13.12 -8.98 -2.94
CA LEU A 7 -13.69 -7.74 -2.41
C LEU A 7 -12.62 -6.86 -1.76
N TYR A 8 -11.69 -7.47 -1.04
CA TYR A 8 -10.56 -6.78 -0.43
C TYR A 8 -9.68 -6.08 -1.48
N ASN A 9 -9.31 -6.82 -2.53
CA ASN A 9 -8.50 -6.27 -3.62
C ASN A 9 -9.24 -5.15 -4.35
N GLN A 10 -10.55 -5.29 -4.57
CA GLN A 10 -11.38 -4.23 -5.16
C GLN A 10 -11.45 -2.98 -4.28
N ALA A 11 -11.54 -3.14 -2.95
CA ALA A 11 -11.52 -2.01 -2.03
C ALA A 11 -10.21 -1.22 -2.12
N VAL A 12 -9.07 -1.93 -2.15
CA VAL A 12 -7.74 -1.32 -2.34
C VAL A 12 -7.65 -0.59 -3.68
N VAL A 13 -8.11 -1.20 -4.77
CA VAL A 13 -8.13 -0.57 -6.10
C VAL A 13 -8.95 0.72 -6.10
N ARG A 14 -10.14 0.71 -5.50
CA ARG A 14 -10.98 1.91 -5.38
C ARG A 14 -10.29 3.00 -4.58
N ALA A 15 -9.65 2.65 -3.48
CA ALA A 15 -8.91 3.59 -2.64
C ALA A 15 -7.71 4.21 -3.39
N LEU A 16 -6.92 3.41 -4.09
CA LEU A 16 -5.80 3.90 -4.91
C LEU A 16 -6.26 4.82 -6.04
N ASN A 17 -7.37 4.48 -6.70
CA ASN A 17 -7.95 5.35 -7.74
C ASN A 17 -8.47 6.67 -7.16
N PHE A 18 -9.02 6.67 -5.94
CA PHE A 18 -9.42 7.88 -5.26
C PHE A 18 -8.21 8.75 -4.90
N ILE A 19 -7.20 8.16 -4.25
CA ILE A 19 -5.97 8.86 -3.84
C ILE A 19 -5.29 9.52 -5.04
N ALA A 20 -5.16 8.79 -6.14
CA ALA A 20 -4.45 9.30 -7.31
C ALA A 20 -5.15 10.41 -8.09
N ARG A 21 -6.40 10.77 -7.75
CA ARG A 21 -7.06 11.95 -8.32
C ARG A 21 -6.45 13.27 -7.81
N ASP A 22 -5.96 13.24 -6.58
CA ASP A 22 -5.31 14.38 -5.94
C ASP A 22 -4.29 13.84 -4.92
N PRO A 23 -3.15 13.31 -5.40
CA PRO A 23 -2.24 12.57 -4.54
C PRO A 23 -1.60 13.44 -3.48
N GLU A 24 -1.31 14.71 -3.77
CA GLU A 24 -0.72 15.66 -2.81
C GLU A 24 -1.57 15.79 -1.55
N ASN A 25 -2.90 15.94 -1.70
CA ASN A 25 -3.82 16.07 -0.57
C ASN A 25 -4.31 14.72 -0.02
N ASN A 26 -3.97 13.59 -0.67
CA ASN A 26 -4.43 12.27 -0.26
C ASN A 26 -3.30 11.32 0.19
N LEU A 27 -2.05 11.79 0.28
CA LEU A 27 -0.92 10.99 0.78
C LEU A 27 -1.17 10.44 2.18
N GLU A 28 -1.77 11.23 3.07
CA GLU A 28 -2.11 10.75 4.43
C GLU A 28 -3.06 9.56 4.39
N LYS A 29 -4.04 9.56 3.47
CA LYS A 29 -4.97 8.43 3.30
C LYS A 29 -4.27 7.19 2.77
N LEU A 30 -3.26 7.34 1.92
CA LEU A 30 -2.41 6.23 1.48
C LEU A 30 -1.68 5.60 2.66
N ILE A 31 -1.10 6.42 3.54
CA ILE A 31 -0.44 5.96 4.76
C ILE A 31 -1.44 5.24 5.67
N SER A 32 -2.62 5.80 5.91
CA SER A 32 -3.65 5.16 6.73
C SER A 32 -4.10 3.81 6.21
N ILE A 33 -4.10 3.60 4.89
CA ILE A 33 -4.34 2.27 4.31
C ILE A 33 -3.18 1.34 4.69
N GLY A 34 -1.93 1.76 4.51
CA GLY A 34 -0.76 1.00 4.93
C GLY A 34 -0.80 0.59 6.41
N GLU A 35 -1.17 1.52 7.29
CA GLU A 35 -1.31 1.26 8.74
C GLU A 35 -2.37 0.19 9.03
N ARG A 36 -3.48 0.16 8.27
CA ARG A 36 -4.51 -0.88 8.39
C ARG A 36 -4.07 -2.23 7.82
N LEU A 37 -3.18 -2.24 6.83
CA LEU A 37 -2.65 -3.46 6.20
C LEU A 37 -1.52 -4.10 7.04
N ALA A 38 -0.80 -3.31 7.83
CA ALA A 38 0.32 -3.74 8.65
C ALA A 38 -0.13 -4.48 9.93
N PHE A 39 -0.31 -5.81 9.83
CA PHE A 39 -0.73 -6.62 10.97
C PHE A 39 0.40 -6.99 11.94
N ASN A 40 1.56 -7.43 11.43
CA ASN A 40 2.73 -7.83 12.21
C ASN A 40 3.64 -6.64 12.56
N PRO A 41 4.48 -6.75 13.63
CA PRO A 41 5.36 -5.67 14.08
C PRO A 41 6.27 -5.10 12.99
N ASP A 42 6.93 -5.96 12.21
CA ASP A 42 7.86 -5.52 11.17
C ASP A 42 7.19 -4.62 10.12
N HIS A 43 5.97 -4.96 9.69
CA HIS A 43 5.25 -4.11 8.74
C HIS A 43 4.79 -2.80 9.37
N LYS A 44 4.47 -2.79 10.67
CA LYS A 44 4.11 -1.55 11.37
C LYS A 44 5.30 -0.60 11.43
N ASP A 45 6.49 -1.12 11.70
CA ASP A 45 7.72 -0.33 11.72
C ASP A 45 8.05 0.23 10.33
N ILE A 46 7.91 -0.59 9.29
CA ILE A 46 8.10 -0.16 7.90
C ILE A 46 7.10 0.94 7.52
N VAL A 47 5.81 0.77 7.85
CA VAL A 47 4.79 1.80 7.57
C VAL A 47 5.04 3.07 8.36
N ALA A 48 5.49 2.98 9.62
CA ALA A 48 5.84 4.14 10.44
C ALA A 48 7.05 4.91 9.84
N ALA A 49 8.04 4.20 9.30
CA ALA A 49 9.15 4.81 8.59
C ALA A 49 8.70 5.52 7.30
N VAL A 50 7.84 4.87 6.49
CA VAL A 50 7.25 5.48 5.30
C VAL A 50 6.44 6.72 5.65
N LYS A 51 5.61 6.67 6.71
CA LYS A 51 4.85 7.82 7.20
C LYS A 51 5.77 9.00 7.50
N ARG A 52 6.83 8.78 8.28
CA ARG A 52 7.80 9.85 8.61
C ARG A 52 8.36 10.51 7.36
N VAL A 53 8.85 9.70 6.43
CA VAL A 53 9.47 10.17 5.19
C VAL A 53 8.49 10.92 4.28
N LEU A 54 7.22 10.51 4.23
CA LEU A 54 6.20 11.13 3.38
C LEU A 54 5.47 12.32 4.05
N SER A 55 5.53 12.43 5.38
CA SER A 55 5.00 13.57 6.12
C SER A 55 5.91 14.81 6.05
N GLU A 56 7.21 14.59 5.84
CA GLU A 56 8.19 15.66 5.62
C GLU A 56 8.27 16.05 4.13
N ASP A 57 8.74 17.26 3.84
CA ASP A 57 8.96 17.72 2.46
C ASP A 57 10.24 17.10 1.89
N THR A 58 10.14 15.84 1.45
CA THR A 58 11.27 15.04 0.99
C THR A 58 11.14 14.69 -0.49
N THR A 59 12.27 14.34 -1.13
CA THR A 59 12.27 13.79 -2.49
C THR A 59 11.41 12.52 -2.61
N TRP A 60 11.23 11.78 -1.51
CA TRP A 60 10.36 10.60 -1.47
C TRP A 60 8.87 10.95 -1.52
N LYS A 61 8.48 12.09 -0.93
CA LYS A 61 7.13 12.63 -1.05
C LYS A 61 6.82 12.97 -2.50
N ASP A 62 7.69 13.76 -3.14
CA ASP A 62 7.58 14.11 -4.56
C ASP A 62 7.58 12.88 -5.48
N TYR A 63 8.48 11.93 -5.23
CA TYR A 63 8.52 10.66 -5.97
C TYR A 63 7.20 9.89 -5.85
N THR A 64 6.63 9.82 -4.65
CA THR A 64 5.37 9.10 -4.40
C THR A 64 4.20 9.79 -5.11
N VAL A 65 4.13 11.12 -5.08
CA VAL A 65 3.14 11.90 -5.82
C VAL A 65 3.26 11.63 -7.33
N LYS A 66 4.47 11.72 -7.89
CA LYS A 66 4.74 11.43 -9.31
C LYS A 66 4.41 9.99 -9.68
N LEU A 67 4.72 9.02 -8.81
CA LEU A 67 4.37 7.62 -9.03
C LEU A 67 2.85 7.44 -9.14
N LEU A 68 2.08 8.12 -8.29
CA LEU A 68 0.62 8.04 -8.28
C LEU A 68 0.00 8.74 -9.52
N GLN A 69 0.56 9.88 -9.94
CA GLN A 69 0.08 10.68 -11.08
C GLN A 69 0.45 10.08 -12.44
N ASN A 70 1.73 9.71 -12.61
CA ASN A 70 2.30 9.40 -13.93
C ASN A 70 2.22 7.91 -14.28
N THR A 71 1.91 7.04 -13.31
CA THR A 71 1.71 5.62 -13.58
C THR A 71 0.29 5.37 -14.08
N THR A 72 0.16 4.65 -15.20
CA THR A 72 -1.17 4.28 -15.71
C THR A 72 -2.01 3.58 -14.63
N PRO A 73 -3.33 3.82 -14.55
CA PRO A 73 -4.17 3.23 -13.52
C PRO A 73 -4.06 1.71 -13.45
N ARG A 74 -3.93 1.04 -14.60
CA ARG A 74 -3.76 -0.42 -14.68
C ARG A 74 -2.51 -0.90 -13.95
N VAL A 75 -1.37 -0.25 -14.18
CA VAL A 75 -0.09 -0.63 -13.57
C VAL A 75 -0.10 -0.29 -12.08
N ARG A 76 -0.49 0.92 -11.71
CA ARG A 76 -0.56 1.36 -10.30
C ARG A 76 -1.45 0.44 -9.47
N ASN A 77 -2.63 0.09 -9.98
CA ASN A 77 -3.57 -0.75 -9.25
C ASN A 77 -3.06 -2.19 -9.09
N ARG A 78 -2.39 -2.74 -10.12
CA ARG A 78 -1.74 -4.06 -10.02
C ARG A 78 -0.56 -4.04 -9.06
N LEU A 79 0.24 -2.98 -9.05
CA LEU A 79 1.34 -2.81 -8.11
C LEU A 79 0.80 -2.79 -6.67
N GLY A 80 -0.21 -1.97 -6.40
CA GLY A 80 -0.87 -1.89 -5.11
C GLY A 80 -1.42 -3.23 -4.61
N VAL A 81 -2.13 -3.96 -5.46
CA VAL A 81 -2.75 -5.24 -5.07
C VAL A 81 -1.74 -6.39 -5.02
N ASN A 82 -0.91 -6.55 -6.05
CA ASN A 82 -0.06 -7.73 -6.15
C ASN A 82 1.17 -7.62 -5.26
N PHE A 83 1.89 -6.51 -5.36
CA PHE A 83 3.15 -6.35 -4.64
C PHE A 83 2.90 -5.99 -3.18
N PHE A 84 2.17 -4.90 -2.91
CA PHE A 84 1.97 -4.45 -1.53
C PHE A 84 0.98 -5.33 -0.77
N VAL A 85 -0.22 -5.56 -1.29
CA VAL A 85 -1.23 -6.32 -0.53
C VAL A 85 -0.93 -7.81 -0.49
N ASN A 86 -0.85 -8.46 -1.65
CA ASN A 86 -0.80 -9.92 -1.72
C ASN A 86 0.57 -10.47 -1.37
N ALA A 87 1.66 -9.90 -1.91
CA ALA A 87 3.01 -10.40 -1.64
C ALA A 87 3.56 -9.90 -0.31
N PHE A 88 3.56 -8.58 -0.07
CA PHE A 88 4.16 -8.01 1.13
C PHE A 88 3.26 -8.21 2.37
N PHE A 89 2.12 -7.52 2.46
CA PHE A 89 1.31 -7.53 3.68
C PHE A 89 0.70 -8.90 4.03
N LYS A 90 0.28 -9.69 3.05
CA LYS A 90 -0.28 -11.03 3.27
C LYS A 90 0.73 -12.16 3.11
N GLY A 91 1.57 -12.09 2.07
CA GLY A 91 2.46 -13.18 1.67
C GLY A 91 3.62 -13.38 2.65
N VAL A 92 4.27 -12.31 3.10
CA VAL A 92 5.41 -12.41 4.04
C VAL A 92 5.00 -13.06 5.37
N PRO A 93 3.90 -12.65 6.05
CA PRO A 93 3.45 -13.34 7.26
C PRO A 93 3.10 -14.80 7.01
N LYS A 94 2.46 -15.12 5.88
CA LYS A 94 2.15 -16.51 5.55
C LYS A 94 3.41 -17.34 5.30
N GLN A 95 4.44 -16.77 4.70
CA GLN A 95 5.73 -17.43 4.52
C GLN A 95 6.37 -17.76 5.87
N PHE A 96 6.35 -16.83 6.84
CA PHE A 96 6.87 -17.11 8.18
C PHE A 96 6.06 -18.18 8.92
N GLN A 97 4.73 -18.12 8.84
CA GLN A 97 3.86 -19.18 9.39
C GLN A 97 4.23 -20.55 8.83
N LEU A 98 4.38 -20.68 7.51
CA LEU A 98 4.72 -21.95 6.86
C LEU A 98 6.16 -22.42 7.13
N ARG A 99 7.07 -21.51 7.49
CA ARG A 99 8.45 -21.85 7.86
C ARG A 99 8.53 -22.39 9.29
N ASP A 100 7.71 -21.81 10.17
CA ASP A 100 7.71 -22.11 11.60
C ASP A 100 6.71 -23.26 11.97
N GLU A 101 5.94 -23.74 10.98
CA GLU A 101 5.16 -25.00 10.96
C GLU A 101 6.05 -26.21 10.62
#